data_AF-A0A3M4LJC1-F1
#
_entry.id   AF-A0A3M4LJC1-F1
#
_cell.length_a   1.000
_cell.length_b   1.000
_cell.length_c   1.000
_cell.angle_alpha   90.00
_cell.angle_beta   90.00
_cell.angle_gamma   90.00
#
_symmetry.space_group_name_H-M   'P 1'
#
loop_
_entity.id
_entity.type
_entity.pdbx_description
1 polymer ?
#
loop_
_entity_poly.entity_id
_entity_poly.type
_entity_poly.pdbx_seq_one_letter_code
_entity_poly.pdbx_strand_id
1 'polypeptide(L)' 'MITSALAQQLRETKHVVVFTGAGASAESGIPTFRDALTGLWERFDPAQLATSEAFRADPSLCWGW' A
#
# COMPACT_ATOMS: atom_id res chain seq x y z
N MET A 1 23.45 6.97 -5.76
CA MET A 1 23.81 8.29 -5.20
C MET A 1 22.61 9.20 -5.34
N ILE A 2 22.04 9.70 -4.24
CA ILE A 2 21.04 10.77 -4.30
C ILE A 2 21.75 11.99 -4.90
N THR A 3 21.20 12.57 -5.96
CA THR A 3 21.78 13.76 -6.59
C THR A 3 21.83 14.88 -5.55
N SER A 4 22.97 15.56 -5.45
CA SER A 4 23.21 16.63 -4.47
C SER A 4 22.11 17.72 -4.50
N ALA A 5 21.55 17.97 -5.70
CA ALA A 5 20.46 18.90 -5.93
C ALA A 5 19.14 18.50 -5.24
N LEU A 6 18.75 17.21 -5.25
CA LEU A 6 17.53 16.76 -4.56
C LEU A 6 17.64 16.94 -3.04
N ALA A 7 18.80 16.56 -2.48
CA ALA A 7 19.04 16.71 -1.05
C ALA A 7 19.07 18.20 -0.64
N GLN A 8 19.57 19.09 -1.49
CA GLN A 8 19.54 20.53 -1.25
C GLN A 8 18.11 21.07 -1.27
N GLN A 9 17.32 20.72 -2.29
CA GLN A 9 15.94 21.15 -2.41
C GLN A 9 15.09 20.74 -1.19
N LEU A 10 15.27 19.51 -0.69
CA LEU A 10 14.60 19.04 0.51
C LEU A 10 15.01 19.82 1.78
N ARG A 11 16.27 20.26 1.88
CA ARG A 11 16.73 21.09 3.01
C ARG A 11 16.18 22.51 2.98
N GLU A 12 16.00 23.08 1.80
CA GLU A 12 15.54 24.46 1.63
C GLU A 12 14.01 24.60 1.66
N THR A 13 13.28 23.51 1.41
CA THR A 13 11.82 23.50 1.41
C THR A 13 11.27 23.72 2.82
N LYS A 14 10.42 24.75 2.97
CA LYS A 14 9.82 25.13 4.27
C LYS A 14 8.71 24.18 4.74
N HIS A 15 8.00 23.56 3.80
CA HIS A 15 6.88 22.65 4.06
C HIS A 15 6.96 21.44 3.13
N VAL A 16 7.34 20.28 3.67
CA VAL A 16 7.43 19.03 2.92
C VAL A 16 6.28 18.12 3.32
N VAL A 17 5.67 17.46 2.32
CA VAL A 17 4.68 16.40 2.52
C VAL A 17 5.19 15.14 1.85
N VAL A 18 5.07 14.01 2.53
CA VAL A 18 5.37 12.69 1.97
C VAL A 18 4.08 11.90 1.88
N PHE A 19 3.73 11.46 0.68
CA PHE A 19 2.62 10.56 0.43
C PHE A 19 3.18 9.18 0.11
N THR A 20 2.73 8.16 0.84
CA THR A 20 3.22 6.79 0.70
C THR A 20 2.08 5.85 0.29
N GLY A 21 2.45 4.71 -0.28
CA GLY A 21 1.55 3.59 -0.50
C GLY A 21 2.04 2.33 0.20
N ALA A 22 1.38 1.20 -0.04
CA ALA A 22 1.72 -0.09 0.58
C ALA A 22 3.20 -0.50 0.39
N GLY A 23 3.85 -0.06 -0.70
CA GLY A 23 5.27 -0.32 -0.96
C GLY A 23 6.20 0.15 0.16
N ALA A 24 5.85 1.20 0.91
CA ALA A 24 6.64 1.64 2.05
C ALA A 24 6.70 0.61 3.21
N SER A 25 5.77 -0.35 3.23
CA SER A 25 5.70 -1.41 4.25
C SER A 25 6.24 -2.76 3.76
N ALA A 26 6.62 -2.89 2.49
CA ALA A 26 7.08 -4.15 1.91
C ALA A 26 8.31 -4.70 2.64
N GLU A 27 9.28 -3.83 2.95
CA GLU A 27 10.50 -4.18 3.68
C GLU A 27 10.25 -4.51 5.16
N SER A 28 9.04 -4.22 5.68
CA SER A 28 8.59 -4.65 7.00
C SER A 28 7.85 -6.01 6.98
N GLY A 29 7.81 -6.69 5.83
CA GLY A 29 7.15 -7.99 5.67
C GLY A 29 5.64 -7.91 5.41
N ILE A 30 5.09 -6.72 5.16
CA ILE A 30 3.66 -6.55 4.81
C ILE A 30 3.53 -6.59 3.28
N PRO A 31 2.78 -7.55 2.69
CA PRO A 31 2.60 -7.63 1.24
C PRO A 31 1.97 -6.37 0.65
N THR A 32 2.35 -6.02 -0.58
CA THR A 32 1.69 -4.94 -1.31
C THR A 32 0.44 -5.45 -2.02
N PHE A 33 -0.40 -4.53 -2.52
CA PHE A 33 -1.64 -4.93 -3.20
C PHE A 33 -1.41 -5.53 -4.60
N ARG A 34 -0.48 -4.97 -5.38
CA ARG A 34 -0.41 -5.18 -6.84
C ARG A 34 0.96 -5.67 -7.34
N ASP A 35 1.81 -6.16 -6.45
CA ASP A 35 3.02 -6.84 -6.90
C ASP A 35 2.66 -8.05 -7.78
N ALA A 36 3.37 -8.23 -8.89
CA ALA A 36 2.99 -9.22 -9.90
C ALA A 36 3.13 -10.68 -9.45
N LEU A 37 3.99 -10.96 -8.46
CA LEU A 37 4.23 -12.33 -7.97
C LEU A 37 3.69 -12.54 -6.56
N THR A 38 3.61 -11.48 -5.77
CA THR A 38 3.31 -11.55 -4.33
C THR A 38 2.17 -10.63 -3.90
N GLY A 39 1.55 -9.92 -4.85
CA GLY A 39 0.48 -8.96 -4.58
C GLY A 39 -0.76 -9.63 -3.99
N LEU A 40 -1.37 -8.97 -3.01
CA LEU A 40 -2.61 -9.46 -2.40
C LEU A 40 -3.71 -9.65 -3.44
N TRP A 41 -3.81 -8.78 -4.45
CA TRP A 41 -4.89 -8.85 -5.44
C TRP A 41 -4.65 -9.82 -6.59
N GLU A 42 -3.43 -10.36 -6.71
CA GLU A 42 -3.17 -11.53 -7.56
C GLU A 42 -3.66 -12.82 -6.89
N ARG A 43 -3.78 -12.82 -5.56
CA ARG A 43 -4.15 -13.99 -4.74
C ARG A 43 -5.59 -13.98 -4.27
N PHE A 44 -6.17 -12.78 -4.09
CA PHE A 44 -7.50 -12.58 -3.53
C PHE A 44 -8.26 -11.57 -4.37
N ASP A 45 -9.53 -11.85 -4.68
CA ASP A 45 -10.39 -10.91 -5.38
C ASP A 45 -10.79 -9.76 -4.43
N PRO A 46 -10.34 -8.51 -4.67
CA PRO A 46 -10.69 -7.38 -3.82
C PRO A 46 -12.20 -7.10 -3.81
N ALA A 47 -12.94 -7.47 -4.87
CA ALA A 47 -14.39 -7.28 -4.91
C ALA A 47 -15.11 -8.14 -3.85
N GLN A 48 -14.50 -9.25 -3.43
CA GLN A 48 -15.03 -10.18 -2.43
C GLN A 48 -14.56 -9.90 -0.99
N LEU A 49 -13.64 -8.95 -0.78
CA LEU A 49 -13.04 -8.71 0.55
C LEU A 49 -13.02 -7.23 0.97
N ALA A 50 -12.80 -6.31 0.03
CA ALA A 50 -12.52 -4.91 0.32
C ALA A 50 -13.65 -3.96 -0.11
N THR A 51 -14.89 -4.45 -0.09
CA THR A 51 -16.09 -3.65 -0.43
C THR A 51 -17.14 -3.74 0.67
N SER A 52 -17.99 -2.72 0.75
CA SER A 52 -19.08 -2.70 1.74
C SER A 52 -20.12 -3.79 1.44
N GLU A 53 -20.28 -4.12 0.17
CA GLU A 53 -21.16 -5.15 -0.37
C GLU A 53 -20.65 -6.55 0.04
N ALA A 54 -19.36 -6.82 -0.14
CA ALA A 54 -18.74 -8.07 0.28
C ALA A 54 -18.86 -8.29 1.78
N PHE A 55 -18.56 -7.26 2.57
CA PHE A 55 -18.68 -7.35 4.02
C PHE A 55 -20.12 -7.63 4.47
N ARG A 56 -21.13 -7.03 3.83
CA ARG A 56 -22.55 -7.32 4.14
C ARG A 56 -22.95 -8.73 3.71
N ALA A 57 -22.37 -9.25 2.63
CA ALA A 57 -22.68 -10.58 2.11
C ALA A 57 -22.06 -11.69 2.97
N ASP A 58 -20.80 -11.54 3.38
CA ASP A 58 -20.11 -12.48 4.28
C ASP A 58 -19.13 -11.74 5.22
N PRO A 59 -19.62 -11.27 6.38
CA PRO A 59 -18.76 -10.62 7.37
C PRO A 59 -17.69 -11.56 7.93
N SER A 60 -17.97 -12.86 7.99
CA SER A 60 -17.05 -13.83 8.60
C SER A 60 -15.81 -14.06 7.74
N LEU A 61 -16.00 -14.15 6.42
CA LEU A 61 -14.91 -14.19 5.45
C LEU A 61 -14.06 -12.92 5.52
N CYS A 62 -14.69 -11.75 5.50
CA CYS A 62 -13.98 -10.47 5.51
C CYS A 62 -13.21 -10.21 6.82
N TRP A 63 -13.72 -10.65 7.97
CA TRP A 63 -13.02 -10.55 9.26
C TRP A 63 -11.91 -11.59 9.44
N GLY A 64 -12.05 -12.77 8.82
CA GLY A 64 -11.10 -13.87 8.95
C GLY A 64 -9.91 -13.77 7.99
N TRP A 65 -10.01 -12.93 6.96
CA TRP A 65 -8.93 -12.58 6.06
C TRP A 65 -8.00 -11.52 6.69
#